data_AF-A0A2X1MK88-F1
#
_entry.id   AF-A0A2X1MK88-F1
#
_cell.length_a   1.000
_cell.length_b   1.000
_cell.length_c   1.000
_cell.angle_alpha   90.00
_cell.angle_beta   90.00
_cell.angle_gamma   90.00
#
_symmetry.space_group_name_H-M   'P 1'
#
loop_
_entity.id
_entity.type
_entity.pdbx_description
1 polymer ?
#
loop_
_entity_poly.entity_id
_entity_poly.type
_entity_poly.pdbx_seq_one_letter_code
_entity_poly.pdbx_strand_id
1 'polypeptide(L)'
;MNISNQGLVVSNGGSSLGYGETGVGNVSITTGGMWEVNKNVYTTIGVAGVGNLNISDGGKFVSQNITFLGDKASGIGTLNLMDATSSFDTVGINVGNFW
;
A
#
# COMPACT_ATOMS: atom_id res chain seq x y z
N MET A 1 -5.68 6.77 -6.91
CA MET A 1 -4.41 7.31 -7.43
C MET A 1 -3.79 6.26 -8.33
N ASN A 2 -3.21 6.67 -9.47
CA ASN A 2 -2.52 5.76 -10.39
C ASN A 2 -1.05 6.18 -10.47
N ILE A 3 -0.14 5.22 -10.34
CA ILE A 3 1.30 5.42 -10.51
C ILE A 3 1.70 4.54 -11.69
N SER A 4 2.01 5.15 -12.83
CA SER A 4 2.22 4.43 -14.07
C SER A 4 3.36 4.97 -14.90
N ASN A 5 3.73 4.26 -15.96
CA ASN A 5 4.71 4.67 -16.96
C ASN A 5 6.06 5.06 -16.34
N GLN A 6 6.57 4.20 -15.45
CA GLN A 6 7.82 4.44 -14.69
C GLN A 6 7.78 5.68 -13.78
N GLY A 7 6.59 6.22 -13.49
CA GLY A 7 6.42 7.31 -12.52
C GLY A 7 6.81 6.86 -11.11
N LEU A 8 7.38 7.79 -10.34
CA LEU A 8 7.85 7.56 -8.98
C LEU A 8 7.09 8.43 -7.97
N VAL A 9 6.58 7.81 -6.91
CA VAL A 9 6.09 8.48 -5.71
C VAL A 9 6.98 8.09 -4.53
N VAL A 10 7.42 9.07 -3.75
CA VAL A 10 8.22 8.85 -2.54
C VAL A 10 7.48 9.39 -1.32
N SER A 11 7.18 8.52 -0.37
CA SER A 11 6.59 8.88 0.91
C SER A 11 7.65 9.04 1.99
N ASN A 12 7.75 10.26 2.51
CA ASN A 12 8.62 10.63 3.64
C ASN A 12 7.87 10.79 4.97
N GLY A 13 6.53 10.85 4.92
CA GLY A 13 5.63 10.93 6.07
C GLY A 13 4.53 9.89 5.98
N GLY A 14 3.55 9.95 6.90
CA GLY A 14 2.48 8.95 7.03
C GLY A 14 1.88 8.50 5.68
N SER A 15 1.83 7.19 5.45
CA SER A 15 1.36 6.58 4.20
C SER A 15 0.17 5.69 4.49
N SER A 16 -1.02 6.11 4.07
CA SER A 16 -2.25 5.40 4.43
C SER A 16 -3.29 5.42 3.32
N LEU A 17 -3.95 4.28 3.12
CA LEU A 17 -5.11 4.12 2.27
C LEU A 17 -6.33 3.81 3.16
N GLY A 18 -7.42 4.55 3.02
CA GLY A 18 -8.60 4.37 3.89
C GLY A 18 -8.33 4.74 5.35
N TYR A 19 -7.94 5.99 5.61
CA TYR A 19 -7.53 6.44 6.95
C TYR A 19 -8.68 6.47 7.98
N GLY A 20 -9.79 7.14 7.67
CA GLY A 20 -10.97 7.21 8.55
C GLY A 20 -11.96 6.07 8.29
N GLU A 21 -12.92 5.86 9.19
CA GLU A 21 -13.88 4.74 9.15
C GLU A 21 -14.70 4.68 7.84
N THR A 22 -15.05 5.82 7.27
CA THR A 22 -15.74 5.91 5.97
C THR A 22 -14.79 6.17 4.80
N GLY A 23 -13.49 6.27 5.08
CA GLY A 23 -12.46 6.60 4.10
C GLY A 23 -12.20 5.43 3.16
N VAL A 24 -12.17 5.73 1.86
CA VAL A 24 -11.81 4.76 0.82
C VAL A 24 -10.60 5.27 0.07
N GLY A 25 -9.49 4.53 0.14
CA GLY A 25 -8.26 4.81 -0.59
C GLY A 25 -7.98 3.72 -1.61
N ASN A 26 -7.83 4.09 -2.89
CA ASN A 26 -7.49 3.16 -3.96
C ASN A 26 -6.21 3.62 -4.65
N VAL A 27 -5.21 2.73 -4.73
CA VAL A 27 -3.97 2.95 -5.46
C VAL A 27 -3.77 1.82 -6.45
N SER A 28 -3.40 2.18 -7.68
CA SER A 28 -2.96 1.24 -8.71
C SER A 28 -1.55 1.61 -9.15
N ILE A 29 -0.63 0.65 -9.10
CA ILE A 29 0.74 0.79 -9.59
C ILE A 29 0.89 -0.10 -10.81
N THR A 30 1.15 0.49 -11.96
CA THR A 30 1.07 -0.17 -13.27
C THR A 30 2.21 0.23 -14.17
N THR A 31 2.47 -0.51 -15.24
CA THR A 31 3.40 -0.13 -16.33
C THR A 31 4.75 0.36 -15.80
N GLY A 32 5.36 -0.42 -14.91
CA GLY A 32 6.66 -0.10 -14.29
C GLY A 32 6.66 1.07 -13.30
N GLY A 33 5.51 1.64 -12.95
CA GLY A 33 5.42 2.68 -11.91
C GLY A 33 5.89 2.18 -10.55
N MET A 34 6.28 3.11 -9.67
CA MET A 34 6.86 2.78 -8.37
C MET A 34 6.38 3.69 -7.24
N TRP A 35 6.06 3.07 -6.11
CA TRP A 35 5.87 3.77 -4.85
C TRP A 35 6.90 3.31 -3.83
N GLU A 36 7.75 4.24 -3.39
CA GLU A 36 8.75 4.03 -2.35
C GLU A 36 8.31 4.68 -1.03
N VAL A 37 8.44 3.93 0.07
CA VAL A 37 8.14 4.39 1.42
C VAL A 37 9.38 4.25 2.31
N ASN A 38 9.79 5.36 2.90
CA ASN A 38 11.03 5.41 3.68
C ASN A 38 10.93 4.72 5.04
N LYS A 39 12.08 4.31 5.59
CA LYS A 39 12.19 3.42 6.76
C LYS A 39 11.47 3.89 8.04
N ASN A 40 11.27 5.20 8.20
CA ASN A 40 10.63 5.75 9.39
C ASN A 40 9.10 5.85 9.27
N VAL A 41 8.54 5.33 8.17
CA VAL A 41 7.13 5.47 7.82
C VAL A 41 6.50 4.10 7.69
N TYR A 42 5.46 3.85 8.48
CA TYR A 42 4.57 2.72 8.27
C TYR A 42 3.65 2.99 7.08
N THR A 43 3.39 1.93 6.32
CA THR A 43 2.31 1.95 5.34
C THR A 43 1.13 1.21 5.93
N THR A 44 -0.05 1.83 5.87
CA THR A 44 -1.29 1.17 6.29
C THR A 44 -2.28 1.15 5.14
N ILE A 45 -2.67 -0.05 4.74
CA ILE A 45 -3.70 -0.29 3.73
C ILE A 45 -4.96 -0.69 4.52
N GLY A 46 -5.91 0.23 4.61
CA GLY A 46 -7.08 0.10 5.48
C GLY A 46 -6.74 0.39 6.94
N VAL A 47 -6.70 1.66 7.33
CA VAL A 47 -6.47 2.05 8.73
C VAL A 47 -7.73 1.75 9.55
N ALA A 48 -8.76 2.60 9.41
CA ALA A 48 -10.10 2.38 9.95
C ALA A 48 -11.13 2.15 8.84
N GLY A 49 -10.81 2.55 7.61
CA GLY A 49 -11.68 2.39 6.45
C GLY A 49 -11.13 1.35 5.47
N VAL A 50 -11.44 1.53 4.19
CA VAL A 50 -11.08 0.59 3.12
C VAL A 50 -9.87 1.10 2.34
N GLY A 51 -8.78 0.34 2.36
CA GLY A 51 -7.60 0.58 1.55
C GLY A 51 -7.42 -0.52 0.51
N ASN A 52 -7.22 -0.17 -0.75
CA ASN A 52 -6.93 -1.11 -1.82
C ASN A 52 -5.65 -0.70 -2.55
N LEU A 53 -4.69 -1.62 -2.60
CA LEU A 53 -3.47 -1.50 -3.38
C LEU A 53 -3.45 -2.59 -4.46
N ASN A 54 -3.49 -2.14 -5.71
CA ASN A 54 -3.42 -2.98 -6.90
C ASN A 54 -2.05 -2.78 -7.56
N ILE A 55 -1.34 -3.87 -7.85
CA ILE A 55 -0.04 -3.82 -8.53
C ILE A 55 -0.07 -4.78 -9.72
N SER A 56 0.10 -4.25 -10.92
CA SER A 56 0.16 -4.99 -12.18
C SER A 56 1.18 -4.39 -13.15
N ASP A 57 1.35 -5.01 -14.30
CA ASP A 57 2.14 -4.59 -15.44
C ASP A 57 3.56 -4.12 -15.05
N GLY A 58 4.21 -4.90 -14.18
CA GLY A 58 5.55 -4.62 -13.67
C GLY A 58 5.64 -3.48 -12.65
N GLY A 59 4.50 -3.03 -12.11
CA GLY A 59 4.44 -2.04 -11.05
C GLY A 59 5.11 -2.51 -9.75
N LYS A 60 5.59 -1.56 -8.95
CA LYS A 60 6.36 -1.87 -7.73
C LYS A 60 5.94 -1.03 -6.53
N PHE A 61 5.71 -1.70 -5.41
CA PHE A 61 5.66 -1.08 -4.10
C PHE A 61 6.89 -1.51 -3.30
N VAL A 62 7.60 -0.55 -2.71
CA VAL A 62 8.79 -0.79 -1.89
C VAL A 62 8.66 -0.02 -0.59
N SER A 63 8.60 -0.72 0.54
CA SER A 63 8.56 -0.12 1.88
C SER A 63 9.71 -0.60 2.74
N GLN A 64 10.49 0.34 3.25
CA GLN A 64 11.59 0.06 4.17
C GLN A 64 11.12 -0.12 5.63
N ASN A 65 9.82 -0.30 5.86
CA ASN A 65 9.24 -0.61 7.16
C ASN A 65 8.10 -1.63 6.98
N ILE A 66 7.43 -2.01 8.07
CA ILE A 66 6.29 -2.91 8.11
C ILE A 66 5.09 -2.25 7.41
N THR A 67 4.39 -3.05 6.61
CA THR A 67 3.11 -2.68 6.03
C THR A 67 1.96 -3.40 6.75
N PHE A 68 0.93 -2.65 7.13
CA PHE A 68 -0.27 -3.15 7.79
C PHE A 68 -1.42 -3.25 6.79
N LEU A 69 -2.14 -4.38 6.82
CA LEU A 69 -3.38 -4.59 6.08
C LEU A 69 -4.51 -4.79 7.09
N GLY A 70 -5.39 -3.81 7.21
CA GLY A 70 -6.42 -3.78 8.26
C GLY A 70 -5.79 -3.53 9.64
N ASP A 71 -5.62 -2.26 9.99
CA ASP A 71 -4.92 -1.87 11.22
C ASP A 71 -5.85 -1.74 12.44
N LYS A 72 -7.03 -1.14 12.27
CA LYS A 72 -8.04 -1.02 13.32
C LYS A 72 -9.17 -2.02 13.10
N ALA A 73 -10.05 -2.16 14.10
CA ALA A 73 -11.16 -3.13 14.09
C ALA A 73 -12.03 -3.09 12.82
N SER A 74 -12.30 -1.90 12.29
CA SER A 74 -13.08 -1.71 11.06
C SER A 74 -12.24 -1.62 9.78
N GLY A 75 -10.91 -1.59 9.91
CA GLY A 75 -9.98 -1.41 8.79
C GLY A 75 -9.97 -2.63 7.88
N ILE A 76 -10.18 -2.39 6.59
CA ILE A 76 -10.13 -3.43 5.56
C ILE A 76 -9.02 -3.08 4.58
N GLY A 77 -7.96 -3.89 4.58
CA GLY A 77 -6.84 -3.77 3.67
C GLY A 77 -6.83 -4.85 2.61
N THR A 78 -6.83 -4.46 1.34
CA THR A 78 -6.68 -5.38 0.20
C THR A 78 -5.39 -5.09 -0.55
N LEU A 79 -4.58 -6.12 -0.78
CA LEU A 79 -3.42 -6.09 -1.67
C LEU A 79 -3.66 -7.10 -2.81
N ASN A 80 -3.63 -6.64 -4.05
CA ASN A 80 -3.71 -7.48 -5.23
C ASN A 80 -2.40 -7.39 -6.03
N LEU A 81 -1.64 -8.48 -6.04
CA LEU A 81 -0.51 -8.70 -6.94
C LEU A 81 -1.00 -9.52 -8.15
N MET A 82 -1.06 -8.91 -9.33
CA MET A 82 -1.83 -9.46 -10.44
C MET A 82 -1.01 -10.17 -11.51
N ASP A 83 0.32 -10.05 -11.49
CA ASP A 83 1.21 -10.72 -12.43
C ASP A 83 2.59 -11.00 -11.81
N ALA A 84 3.40 -11.78 -12.52
CA ALA A 84 4.71 -12.23 -12.06
C ALA A 84 5.82 -11.17 -12.15
N THR A 85 5.57 -10.05 -12.83
CA THR A 85 6.58 -8.98 -13.00
C THR A 85 6.41 -7.86 -11.99
N SER A 86 5.23 -7.79 -11.36
CA SER A 86 4.91 -6.86 -10.27
C SER A 86 5.49 -7.33 -8.95
N SER A 87 5.83 -6.38 -8.08
CA SER A 87 6.41 -6.69 -6.77
C SER A 87 5.85 -5.84 -5.64
N PHE A 88 5.68 -6.49 -4.49
CA PHE A 88 5.43 -5.85 -3.21
C PHE A 88 6.57 -6.23 -2.27
N ASP A 89 7.47 -5.28 -2.03
CA ASP A 89 8.66 -5.46 -1.19
C ASP A 89 8.48 -4.65 0.09
N THR A 90 8.50 -5.31 1.25
CA THR A 90 8.33 -4.67 2.56
C THR A 90 9.10 -5.44 3.63
N VAL A 91 9.54 -4.75 4.68
CA VAL A 91 10.29 -5.37 5.79
C VAL A 91 9.47 -6.44 6.51
N GLY A 92 8.15 -6.26 6.59
CA GLY A 92 7.25 -7.22 7.20
C GLY A 92 5.80 -6.87 6.89
N ILE A 93 4.91 -7.85 7.11
CA ILE A 93 3.48 -7.70 6.85
C ILE A 93 2.72 -8.12 8.10
N ASN A 94 1.82 -7.24 8.56
CA ASN A 94 0.81 -7.58 9.54
C ASN A 94 -0.57 -7.55 8.87
N VAL A 95 -1.32 -8.64 8.99
CA VAL A 95 -2.67 -8.77 8.43
C VAL A 95 -3.65 -8.95 9.58
N GLY A 96 -4.59 -8.02 9.73
CA GLY A 96 -5.53 -8.00 10.85
C GLY A 96 -4.83 -7.68 12.18
N ASN A 97 -4.25 -6.48 12.29
CA ASN A 97 -3.39 -6.06 13.39
C ASN A 97 -4.14 -5.61 14.66
N PHE A 98 -5.47 -5.75 14.75
CA PHE A 98 -6.20 -5.19 15.89
C PHE A 98 -5.88 -5.92 17.21
N TRP A 99 -5.36 -5.20 18.20
CA TRP A 99 -5.06 -5.64 19.57
C TRP A 99 -5.98 -4.95 20.59
#